data_AF-A0A4V2DW26-F1
#
_entry.id   AF-A0A4V2DW26-F1
#
_cell.length_a   1.000
_cell.length_b   1.000
_cell.length_c   1.000
_cell.angle_alpha   90.00
_cell.angle_beta   90.00
_cell.angle_gamma   90.00
#
_symmetry.space_group_name_H-M   'P 1'
#
loop_
_entity.id
_entity.type
_entity.pdbx_description
1 polymer ?
#
loop_
_entity_poly.entity_id
_entity_poly.type
_entity_poly.pdbx_seq_one_letter_code
_entity_poly.pdbx_strand_id
1 'polypeptide(L)' 'DLAVKFCTNCGKTLEPDEKFCTKCGTKVPESQREKPSSSNMNRGGAVN' A
#
# COMPACT_ATOMS: atom_id res chain seq x y z
N ASP A 1 8.73 8.54 4.54
CA ASP A 1 9.28 7.63 3.53
C ASP A 1 8.15 7.23 2.59
N LEU A 2 8.05 7.87 1.43
CA LEU A 2 6.96 7.62 0.48
C LEU A 2 7.42 6.50 -0.45
N ALA A 3 7.09 5.26 -0.13
CA ALA A 3 7.46 4.09 -0.93
C ALA A 3 6.70 4.08 -2.27
N VAL A 4 7.20 4.84 -3.25
CA VAL A 4 6.70 4.87 -4.62
C VAL A 4 7.11 3.58 -5.34
N LYS A 5 6.13 2.88 -5.92
CA LYS A 5 6.37 1.62 -6.62
C LYS A 5 6.32 1.84 -8.12
N PHE A 6 7.02 0.98 -8.86
CA PHE A 6 7.06 1.04 -10.32
C PHE A 6 6.74 -0.33 -10.90
N CYS A 7 6.01 -0.34 -12.01
CA CYS A 7 5.68 -1.55 -12.72
C CYS A 7 6.95 -2.17 -13.33
N THR A 8 7.24 -3.42 -12.98
CA THR A 8 8.39 -4.17 -13.51
C THR A 8 8.26 -4.51 -15.00
N ASN A 9 7.05 -4.42 -15.56
CA ASN A 9 6.79 -4.72 -16.96
C ASN A 9 6.84 -3.48 -17.86
N CYS A 10 6.25 -2.36 -17.44
CA CYS A 10 6.09 -1.17 -18.29
C CYS A 10 6.72 0.11 -17.73
N GLY A 11 7.28 0.07 -16.51
CA GLY A 11 7.94 1.20 -15.86
C GLY A 11 7.03 2.30 -15.30
N LYS A 12 5.70 2.16 -15.39
CA LYS A 12 4.78 3.18 -14.86
C LYS A 12 4.76 3.18 -13.32
N THR A 13 4.65 4.37 -12.74
CA THR A 13 4.40 4.58 -11.31
C THR A 13 3.09 3.92 -10.88
N LEU A 14 3.18 3.14 -9.81
CA LEU A 14 2.09 2.43 -9.18
C LEU A 14 1.86 2.99 -7.77
N GLU A 15 0.60 3.13 -7.40
CA GLU A 15 0.20 3.47 -6.04
C GLU A 15 0.46 2.29 -5.08
N PRO A 16 0.70 2.57 -3.79
CA PRO A 16 1.00 1.52 -2.81
C PRO A 16 -0.15 0.52 -2.60
N ASP A 17 -1.39 0.90 -2.92
CA ASP A 17 -2.58 0.05 -2.81
C ASP A 17 -2.97 -0.62 -4.16
N GLU A 18 -2.33 -0.25 -5.27
CA GLU A 18 -2.65 -0.81 -6.59
C GLU A 18 -2.26 -2.30 -6.67
N LYS A 19 -3.25 -3.16 -6.96
CA LYS A 19 -3.03 -4.61 -7.17
C LYS A 19 -2.62 -4.96 -8.60
N PHE A 20 -2.88 -4.06 -9.54
CA PHE A 20 -2.64 -4.25 -10.97
C PHE A 20 -2.21 -2.93 -11.59
N CYS A 21 -1.33 -2.98 -12.60
CA CYS A 21 -0.94 -1.78 -13.32
C CYS A 21 -2.08 -1.27 -14.21
N THR A 22 -2.54 -0.05 -13.95
CA THR A 22 -3.55 0.65 -14.76
C THR A 22 -3.14 0.92 -16.21
N LYS A 23 -1.85 0.84 -16.55
CA LYS A 23 -1.36 1.06 -17.92
C LYS A 23 -1.25 -0.23 -18.74
N CYS A 24 -0.67 -1.30 -18.18
CA CYS A 24 -0.38 -2.53 -18.92
C CYS A 24 -1.15 -3.76 -18.43
N GLY A 25 -1.83 -3.69 -17.28
CA GLY A 25 -2.56 -4.82 -16.70
C GLY A 25 -1.70 -5.83 -15.93
N THR A 26 -0.40 -5.59 -15.77
CA THR A 26 0.48 -6.49 -15.00
C THR A 26 0.08 -6.55 -13.53
N LYS A 27 -0.01 -7.76 -12.98
CA LYS A 27 -0.28 -8.01 -11.55
C LYS A 27 0.87 -7.53 -10.67
N VAL A 28 0.54 -6.82 -9.60
CA VAL A 28 1.50 -6.34 -8.58
C VAL A 28 1.53 -7.34 -7.42
N PRO A 29 2.72 -7.85 -7.03
CA PRO A 29 2.83 -8.81 -5.94
C PRO A 29 2.40 -8.20 -4.59
N GLU A 30 1.64 -8.96 -3.82
CA GLU A 30 1.09 -8.52 -2.52
C GLU A 30 2.16 -8.27 -1.46
N SER A 31 3.35 -8.87 -1.59
CA SER A 31 4.50 -8.65 -0.70
C SER A 31 4.96 -7.19 -0.65
N GLN A 32 4.57 -6.38 -1.64
CA GLN A 32 4.87 -4.96 -1.72
C GLN A 32 3.72 -4.07 -1.20
N ARG A 33 2.58 -4.64 -0.79
CA ARG A 33 1.52 -3.89 -0.11
C ARG A 33 1.89 -3.76 1.37
N GLU A 34 2.73 -2.77 1.67
CA GLU A 34 2.92 -2.34 3.05
C GLU A 34 1.57 -1.88 3.59
N LYS A 35 1.02 -2.73 4.45
CA LYS A 35 -0.20 -2.45 5.19
C LYS A 35 0.05 -1.15 5.96
N PRO A 36 -0.74 -0.08 5.81
CA PRO A 36 -0.77 0.91 6.88
C PRO A 36 -1.23 0.13 8.10
N SER A 37 -0.30 0.00 9.04
CA SER A 37 -0.42 -0.70 10.31
C SER A 37 -1.85 -0.66 10.83
N SER A 38 -2.56 -1.76 10.62
CA SER A 38 -3.82 -1.98 11.30
C SER A 38 -3.52 -2.04 12.79
N SER A 39 -4.33 -1.31 13.55
CA SER A 39 -4.53 -1.46 14.99
C SER A 39 -3.42 -0.98 15.93
N ASN A 40 -3.54 0.29 16.34
CA ASN A 40 -3.43 0.59 17.77
C ASN A 40 -4.59 1.51 18.20
N MET A 41 -5.79 0.95 18.31
CA MET A 41 -6.89 1.61 19.00
C MET A 41 -6.72 1.37 20.51
N ASN A 42 -6.07 2.28 21.21
CA ASN A 42 -6.20 2.38 22.67
C ASN A 42 -7.34 3.34 23.01
N ARG A 43 -8.57 2.83 23.01
CA ARG A 43 -9.71 3.48 23.68
C ARG A 43 -9.71 3.06 25.15
N GLY A 44 -9.17 3.90 26.02
CA GLY A 44 -9.24 3.71 27.47
C GLY A 44 -9.40 5.06 28.14
N GLY A 45 -10.64 5.53 28.27
CA GLY A 45 -10.98 6.69 29.08
C GLY A 45 -11.11 6.31 30.55
N ALA A 46 -10.69 7.21 31.44
CA ALA A 46 -11.27 7.39 32.75
C ALA A 46 -11.02 8.85 33.15
N VAL A 47 -12.11 9.57 33.34
CA VAL A 47 -12.17 10.93 33.89
C VAL A 47 -11.88 10.89 35.39
N ASN A 48 -11.23 11.93 35.91
CA ASN A 48 -11.31 12.31 37.32
C ASN A 48 -11.41 13.83 37.39
#